data_AF-A0A151TLP1-F1
#
_entry.id   AF-A0A151TLP1-F1
#
_cell.length_a   1.000
_cell.length_b   1.000
_cell.length_c   1.000
_cell.angle_alpha   90.00
_cell.angle_beta   90.00
_cell.angle_gamma   90.00
#
_symmetry.space_group_name_H-M   'P 1'
#
loop_
_entity.id
_entity.type
_entity.pdbx_description
1 polymer ?
#
loop_
_entity_poly.entity_id
_entity_poly.type
_entity_poly.pdbx_seq_one_letter_code
_entity_poly.pdbx_strand_id
1 'polypeptide(L)'
;MGCSQDANYFRGSLYCQLIIFFIWLLTFQDVTAQELHADVRKVSSLVELAKEPASGESGLFDPIEISPAVLPKFPYPTESLPPMYPTFPARYEPVLTGKCPVNFSHPDISNILDKTASDCTGPLAALVGNVICCPQFSSLIHIFQGFFSMKSDKLVLPNAVADHCYSDIISILASRGANSTIPTLCSIKSSNFTGGSCPVKDDSTFEKTVNTSKLLEACSTVDPLKECCRPVCQPAIMDAALQISGRQMMINNNENMAGEVNHTDYLNDCKGVVYSYISKKLSSEAANTAFRILSACKVNKVCPLTFNEPTEVINACQNVAAPSPSCCSSLNTYIAGIQKQMLITNKQAIICATLFGSMLRGGGVMTNIYQLCDVDLKDFSIQAYGQQGCLLRSLPGDVIFDNSSGFSFTCDLSDNIPAPWPTSASPITSMSLCGPEMSLPALPTSQTFKNNSCNCGGVGLLVLIFSFFIFGTLFY
;
A
#
# COMPACT_ATOMS: atom_id res chain seq x y z
N MET A 1 -34.63 -64.38 7.62
CA MET A 1 -34.23 -65.14 6.42
C MET A 1 -33.72 -64.13 5.40
N GLY A 2 -32.55 -64.41 4.83
CA GLY A 2 -31.62 -63.40 4.29
C GLY A 2 -32.03 -62.73 2.97
N CYS A 3 -31.26 -61.71 2.59
CA CYS A 3 -30.41 -61.79 1.39
C CYS A 3 -29.37 -60.66 1.37
N SER A 4 -28.25 -60.99 0.72
CA SER A 4 -26.96 -60.31 0.65
C SER A 4 -26.82 -59.52 -0.66
N GLN A 5 -26.14 -58.37 -0.63
CA GLN A 5 -25.47 -57.59 -1.72
C GLN A 5 -25.28 -56.17 -1.14
N ASP A 6 -24.11 -55.52 -1.06
CA ASP A 6 -23.10 -55.29 -2.08
C ASP A 6 -21.71 -55.00 -1.46
N ALA A 7 -20.71 -55.82 -1.81
CA ALA A 7 -19.30 -55.64 -1.43
C ALA A 7 -18.44 -54.99 -2.54
N ASN A 8 -19.06 -54.37 -3.55
CA ASN A 8 -18.33 -53.90 -4.75
C ASN A 8 -18.15 -52.38 -4.85
N TYR A 9 -18.72 -51.57 -3.94
CA TYR A 9 -18.60 -50.10 -4.01
C TYR A 9 -17.33 -49.54 -3.34
N PHE A 10 -16.68 -50.32 -2.46
CA PHE A 10 -15.54 -49.85 -1.66
C PHE A 10 -14.18 -49.90 -2.39
N ARG A 11 -14.07 -50.62 -3.52
CA ARG A 11 -12.79 -50.81 -4.21
C ARG A 11 -12.43 -49.71 -5.21
N GLY A 12 -13.41 -48.93 -5.67
CA GLY A 12 -13.19 -47.81 -6.60
C GLY A 12 -12.67 -46.53 -5.94
N SER A 13 -13.03 -46.28 -4.67
CA SER A 13 -12.71 -45.04 -3.96
C SER A 13 -11.22 -44.91 -3.60
N LEU A 14 -10.60 -46.03 -3.19
CA LEU A 14 -9.18 -46.06 -2.81
C LEU A 14 -8.23 -45.87 -4.01
N TYR A 15 -8.63 -46.31 -5.20
CA TYR A 15 -7.82 -46.18 -6.41
C TYR A 15 -7.76 -44.71 -6.89
N CYS A 16 -8.88 -43.98 -6.81
CA CYS A 16 -8.91 -42.55 -7.12
C CYS A 16 -8.10 -41.72 -6.12
N GLN A 17 -8.12 -42.06 -4.83
CA GLN A 17 -7.33 -41.34 -3.82
C GLN A 17 -5.82 -41.55 -3.99
N LEU A 18 -5.38 -42.74 -4.40
CA LEU A 18 -3.97 -43.00 -4.72
C LEU A 18 -3.49 -42.22 -5.96
N ILE A 19 -4.33 -42.12 -7.00
CA ILE A 19 -3.98 -41.36 -8.22
C ILE A 19 -3.81 -39.86 -7.89
N ILE A 20 -4.71 -39.28 -7.08
CA ILE A 20 -4.62 -37.88 -6.67
C ILE A 20 -3.35 -37.64 -5.85
N PHE A 21 -2.96 -38.59 -5.00
CA PHE A 21 -1.72 -38.51 -4.22
C PHE A 21 -0.46 -38.57 -5.09
N PHE A 22 -0.43 -39.43 -6.12
CA PHE A 22 0.70 -39.48 -7.07
C PHE A 22 0.80 -38.20 -7.92
N ILE A 23 -0.32 -37.62 -8.34
CA ILE A 23 -0.32 -36.33 -9.06
C ILE A 23 0.24 -35.23 -8.15
N TRP A 24 -0.14 -35.23 -6.88
CA TRP A 24 0.34 -34.25 -5.89
C TRP A 24 1.84 -34.41 -5.59
N LEU A 25 2.37 -35.64 -5.56
CA LEU A 25 3.80 -35.92 -5.39
C LEU A 25 4.64 -35.52 -6.60
N LEU A 26 4.11 -35.66 -7.83
CA LEU A 26 4.82 -35.28 -9.06
C LEU A 26 4.93 -33.75 -9.23
N THR A 27 4.07 -32.96 -8.59
CA THR A 27 4.20 -31.49 -8.57
C THR A 27 5.28 -30.95 -7.63
N PHE A 28 5.90 -31.79 -6.79
CA PHE A 28 6.96 -31.39 -5.85
C PHE A 28 8.38 -31.76 -6.31
N GLN A 29 8.55 -32.41 -7.46
CA GLN A 29 9.86 -32.69 -8.06
C GLN A 29 9.97 -32.03 -9.45
N ASP A 30 10.46 -30.78 -9.46
CA ASP A 30 11.39 -30.21 -10.47
C ASP A 30 11.23 -28.68 -10.56
N VAL A 31 11.98 -27.95 -9.74
CA VAL A 31 12.52 -26.62 -10.11
C VAL A 31 13.96 -26.53 -9.57
N THR A 32 14.86 -27.29 -10.18
CA THR A 32 16.29 -26.94 -10.21
C THR A 32 16.52 -26.20 -11.53
N ALA A 33 16.54 -24.86 -11.46
CA ALA A 33 16.91 -24.03 -12.61
C ALA A 33 18.39 -24.25 -12.90
N GLN A 34 18.69 -24.97 -13.98
CA GLN A 34 20.02 -25.12 -14.52
C GLN A 34 20.42 -23.83 -15.25
N GLU A 35 21.49 -23.21 -14.76
CA GLU A 35 22.13 -22.02 -15.31
C GLU A 35 22.65 -22.31 -16.73
N LEU A 36 21.98 -21.75 -17.74
CA LEU A 36 22.41 -21.84 -19.13
C LEU A 36 23.10 -20.53 -19.50
N HIS A 37 24.44 -20.54 -19.40
CA HIS A 37 25.32 -19.55 -19.99
C HIS A 37 25.03 -19.43 -21.50
N ALA A 38 24.32 -18.38 -21.91
CA ALA A 38 24.24 -17.97 -23.30
C ALA A 38 25.32 -16.93 -23.57
N ASP A 39 26.30 -17.33 -24.37
CA ASP A 39 27.48 -16.58 -24.76
C ASP A 39 27.10 -15.32 -25.56
N VAL A 40 27.59 -14.17 -25.08
CA VAL A 40 27.44 -12.86 -25.72
C VAL A 40 28.44 -12.79 -26.88
N ARG A 41 28.05 -13.29 -28.07
CA ARG A 41 28.66 -12.90 -29.36
C ARG A 41 27.86 -13.43 -30.54
N LYS A 42 27.50 -12.49 -31.44
CA LYS A 42 26.83 -12.63 -32.75
C LYS A 42 25.30 -12.62 -32.74
N VAL A 43 24.72 -11.41 -32.81
CA VAL A 43 23.88 -11.03 -33.96
C VAL A 43 24.14 -9.54 -34.23
N SER A 44 24.98 -9.27 -35.23
CA SER A 44 25.09 -7.96 -35.89
C SER A 44 24.29 -8.03 -37.18
N SER A 45 23.61 -6.91 -37.48
CA SER A 45 23.07 -6.48 -38.78
C SER A 45 22.10 -7.41 -39.51
N LEU A 46 20.86 -6.94 -39.70
CA LEU A 46 20.14 -7.00 -40.97
C LEU A 46 19.01 -5.96 -40.95
N VAL A 47 19.41 -4.71 -41.12
CA VAL A 47 18.58 -3.69 -41.77
C VAL A 47 18.88 -3.82 -43.25
N GLU A 48 17.96 -4.38 -44.05
CA GLU A 48 17.77 -3.96 -45.44
C GLU A 48 16.55 -4.63 -46.11
N LEU A 49 15.72 -3.76 -46.69
CA LEU A 49 14.99 -3.94 -47.96
C LEU A 49 13.70 -4.79 -47.97
N ALA A 50 12.57 -4.15 -47.64
CA ALA A 50 11.27 -4.53 -48.22
C ALA A 50 11.00 -3.65 -49.46
N LYS A 51 11.01 -4.29 -50.63
CA LYS A 51 10.72 -3.71 -51.96
C LYS A 51 9.25 -3.96 -52.30
N GLU A 52 8.52 -2.95 -52.75
CA GLU A 52 7.21 -3.12 -53.42
C GLU A 52 7.34 -3.91 -54.73
N PRO A 53 6.24 -4.54 -55.18
CA PRO A 53 5.90 -4.51 -56.61
C PRO A 53 4.45 -4.11 -56.92
N ALA A 54 4.28 -3.57 -58.11
CA ALA A 54 3.08 -2.96 -58.66
C ALA A 54 2.14 -3.92 -59.41
N SER A 55 0.84 -3.59 -59.33
CA SER A 55 -0.26 -3.69 -60.32
C SER A 55 -0.66 -5.03 -60.99
N GLY A 56 -1.97 -5.35 -60.95
CA GLY A 56 -2.68 -6.01 -62.08
C GLY A 56 -3.89 -6.91 -61.78
N GLU A 57 -5.10 -6.33 -61.80
CA GLU A 57 -6.42 -6.86 -62.21
C GLU A 57 -7.26 -7.88 -61.39
N SER A 58 -8.36 -7.33 -60.86
CA SER A 58 -9.79 -7.74 -60.99
C SER A 58 -10.36 -8.93 -60.19
N GLY A 59 -11.18 -8.59 -59.18
CA GLY A 59 -12.03 -9.53 -58.44
C GLY A 59 -12.95 -8.86 -57.40
N LEU A 60 -13.90 -8.06 -57.90
CA LEU A 60 -15.17 -7.61 -57.31
C LEU A 60 -15.53 -8.07 -55.87
N PHE A 61 -15.29 -7.22 -54.88
CA PHE A 61 -16.13 -7.04 -53.68
C PHE A 61 -16.01 -5.59 -53.24
N ASP A 62 -17.11 -4.84 -53.26
CA ASP A 62 -17.14 -3.43 -52.81
C ASP A 62 -16.69 -3.35 -51.34
N PRO A 63 -15.64 -2.58 -51.01
CA PRO A 63 -15.31 -2.31 -49.62
C PRO A 63 -16.34 -1.32 -49.07
N ILE A 64 -16.90 -1.64 -47.91
CA ILE A 64 -17.62 -0.68 -47.07
C ILE A 64 -16.70 0.54 -46.89
N GLU A 65 -17.11 1.71 -47.36
CA GLU A 65 -16.47 2.99 -47.00
C GLU A 65 -16.68 3.23 -45.51
N ILE A 66 -15.76 2.72 -44.70
CA ILE A 66 -15.57 3.22 -43.35
C ILE A 66 -14.85 4.56 -43.54
N SER A 67 -15.57 5.66 -43.33
CA SER A 67 -14.97 6.99 -43.16
C SER A 67 -13.74 6.85 -42.26
N PRO A 68 -12.58 7.46 -42.58
CA PRO A 68 -11.39 7.32 -41.75
C PRO A 68 -11.79 7.73 -40.35
N ALA A 69 -11.79 6.75 -39.44
CA ALA A 69 -12.00 6.99 -38.03
C ALA A 69 -11.04 8.12 -37.67
N VAL A 70 -11.63 9.22 -37.23
CA VAL A 70 -10.90 10.38 -36.74
C VAL A 70 -10.02 9.84 -35.62
N LEU A 71 -8.75 9.60 -35.93
CA LEU A 71 -7.70 9.41 -34.93
C LEU A 71 -7.81 10.62 -34.02
N PRO A 72 -8.15 10.46 -32.72
CA PRO A 72 -8.23 11.58 -31.83
C PRO A 72 -6.84 12.22 -31.79
N LYS A 73 -6.75 13.43 -32.35
CA LYS A 73 -5.56 14.27 -32.21
C LYS A 73 -5.52 14.69 -30.74
N PHE A 74 -4.65 14.02 -29.98
CA PHE A 74 -4.31 14.42 -28.62
C PHE A 74 -3.89 15.90 -28.61
N PRO A 75 -4.53 16.77 -27.81
CA PRO A 75 -4.25 18.20 -27.81
C PRO A 75 -3.04 18.59 -26.93
N TYR A 76 -2.15 17.65 -26.60
CA TYR A 76 -0.97 17.95 -25.79
C TYR A 76 0.20 18.38 -26.69
N PRO A 77 0.71 19.63 -26.57
CA PRO A 77 2.09 19.89 -26.91
C PRO A 77 2.92 19.13 -25.87
N THR A 78 3.38 17.95 -26.25
CA THR A 78 4.25 17.09 -25.45
C THR A 78 5.60 17.77 -25.26
N GLU A 79 5.72 18.57 -24.19
CA GLU A 79 7.00 18.62 -23.51
C GLU A 79 7.08 17.30 -22.73
N SER A 80 7.51 16.23 -23.43
CA SER A 80 7.83 14.98 -22.75
C SER A 80 8.84 15.31 -21.68
N LEU A 81 8.49 15.10 -20.40
CA LEU A 81 9.52 15.09 -19.38
C LEU A 81 10.60 14.13 -19.90
N PRO A 82 11.85 14.58 -20.08
CA PRO A 82 12.90 13.69 -20.51
C PRO A 82 12.87 12.47 -19.58
N PRO A 83 13.09 11.25 -20.10
CA PRO A 83 13.12 10.07 -19.26
C PRO A 83 13.98 10.40 -18.04
N MET A 84 13.35 10.45 -16.86
CA MET A 84 14.08 10.72 -15.64
C MET A 84 15.04 9.54 -15.50
N TYR A 85 16.29 9.75 -15.90
CA TYR A 85 17.42 8.96 -15.47
C TYR A 85 17.99 9.71 -14.28
N PRO A 86 17.37 9.59 -13.10
CA PRO A 86 17.86 10.31 -11.95
C PRO A 86 19.28 9.84 -11.63
N THR A 87 20.15 10.79 -11.31
CA THR A 87 21.46 10.47 -10.75
C THR A 87 21.25 10.00 -9.32
N PHE A 88 21.52 8.71 -9.06
CA PHE A 88 21.39 8.17 -7.72
C PHE A 88 22.61 8.56 -6.88
N PRO A 89 22.41 9.01 -5.62
CA PRO A 89 23.54 9.37 -4.76
C PRO A 89 24.47 8.18 -4.55
N ALA A 90 25.78 8.42 -4.59
CA ALA A 90 26.76 7.41 -4.25
C ALA A 90 26.64 7.05 -2.76
N ARG A 91 26.73 5.75 -2.44
CA ARG A 91 26.79 5.30 -1.05
C ARG A 91 28.12 5.72 -0.42
N TYR A 92 28.09 6.11 0.85
CA TYR A 92 29.27 6.50 1.62
C TYR A 92 29.15 6.05 3.08
N GLU A 93 30.26 6.14 3.83
CA GLU A 93 30.26 5.88 5.27
C GLU A 93 29.74 7.09 6.06
N PRO A 94 28.66 6.95 6.85
CA PRO A 94 28.08 8.07 7.58
C PRO A 94 28.94 8.47 8.78
N VAL A 95 29.04 9.76 9.05
CA VAL A 95 29.63 10.29 10.29
C VAL A 95 28.54 10.29 11.37
N LEU A 96 28.64 9.36 12.31
CA LEU A 96 27.70 9.25 13.43
C LEU A 96 28.15 10.09 14.63
N THR A 97 27.20 10.55 15.43
CA THR A 97 27.44 11.29 16.67
C THR A 97 28.14 10.43 17.74
N GLY A 98 28.00 9.11 17.67
CA GLY A 98 28.54 8.16 18.65
C GLY A 98 27.83 8.19 20.01
N LYS A 99 26.72 8.93 20.13
CA LYS A 99 25.99 9.12 21.39
C LYS A 99 24.67 8.35 21.45
N CYS A 100 24.20 7.83 20.31
CA CYS A 100 23.08 6.91 20.29
C CYS A 100 23.54 5.51 20.76
N PRO A 101 22.95 4.91 21.81
CA PRO A 101 23.39 3.64 22.37
C PRO A 101 22.86 2.42 21.57
N VAL A 102 22.66 2.58 20.26
CA VAL A 102 22.09 1.57 19.37
C VAL A 102 23.15 1.10 18.36
N ASN A 103 23.22 -0.21 18.17
CA ASN A 103 24.04 -0.80 17.12
C ASN A 103 23.21 -0.88 15.82
N PHE A 104 23.44 0.07 14.91
CA PHE A 104 22.75 0.14 13.61
C PHE A 104 23.10 -0.99 12.64
N SER A 105 24.17 -1.75 12.92
CA SER A 105 24.56 -2.92 12.13
C SER A 105 23.78 -4.19 12.50
N HIS A 106 22.90 -4.13 13.50
CA HIS A 106 22.05 -5.27 13.84
C HIS A 106 21.07 -5.58 12.69
N PRO A 107 20.93 -6.84 12.23
CA PRO A 107 20.11 -7.18 11.05
C PRO A 107 18.68 -6.63 11.11
N ASP A 108 18.02 -6.74 12.26
CA ASP A 108 16.64 -6.28 12.46
C ASP A 108 16.43 -4.78 12.19
N ILE A 109 17.45 -3.95 12.43
CA ILE A 109 17.41 -2.50 12.21
C ILE A 109 18.04 -2.14 10.87
N SER A 110 19.17 -2.77 10.50
CA SER A 110 19.83 -2.48 9.22
C SER A 110 18.92 -2.77 8.04
N ASN A 111 18.18 -3.88 8.05
CA ASN A 111 17.25 -4.24 6.97
C ASN A 111 16.14 -3.20 6.79
N ILE A 112 15.58 -2.70 7.90
CA ILE A 112 14.55 -1.66 7.85
C ILE A 112 15.15 -0.32 7.40
N LEU A 113 16.37 0.02 7.82
CA LEU A 113 17.09 1.20 7.33
C LEU A 113 17.37 1.12 5.82
N ASP A 114 17.78 -0.04 5.31
CA ASP A 114 18.01 -0.27 3.88
C ASP A 114 16.72 -0.12 3.08
N LYS A 115 15.63 -0.73 3.57
CA LYS A 115 14.31 -0.59 2.96
C LYS A 115 13.84 0.87 2.95
N THR A 116 13.98 1.57 4.08
CA THR A 116 13.63 3.00 4.16
C THR A 116 14.49 3.86 3.24
N ALA A 117 15.79 3.57 3.12
CA ALA A 117 16.65 4.32 2.20
C ALA A 117 16.25 4.12 0.74
N SER A 118 15.83 2.90 0.37
CA SER A 118 15.30 2.61 -0.97
C SER A 118 13.96 3.32 -1.22
N ASP A 119 13.00 3.15 -0.31
CA ASP A 119 11.66 3.72 -0.41
C ASP A 119 11.67 5.26 -0.41
N CYS A 120 12.68 5.86 0.23
CA CYS A 120 12.91 7.30 0.28
C CYS A 120 14.11 7.75 -0.56
N THR A 121 14.45 7.02 -1.62
CA THR A 121 15.59 7.38 -2.50
C THR A 121 15.48 8.82 -2.99
N GLY A 122 16.60 9.56 -2.96
CA GLY A 122 16.68 10.99 -3.26
C GLY A 122 15.76 11.47 -4.40
N PRO A 123 15.89 10.88 -5.61
CA PRO A 123 15.18 11.36 -6.78
C PRO A 123 13.68 11.07 -6.82
N LEU A 124 13.20 10.07 -6.07
CA LEU A 124 11.80 9.67 -6.07
C LEU A 124 11.07 10.09 -4.80
N ALA A 125 11.78 10.42 -3.71
CA ALA A 125 11.19 10.67 -2.40
C ALA A 125 10.07 11.72 -2.44
N ALA A 126 10.22 12.82 -3.17
CA ALA A 126 9.16 13.82 -3.30
C ALA A 126 7.94 13.29 -4.08
N LEU A 127 8.16 12.42 -5.06
CA LEU A 127 7.10 11.86 -5.91
C LEU A 127 6.31 10.76 -5.20
N VAL A 128 6.99 9.90 -4.43
CA VAL A 128 6.37 8.78 -3.69
C VAL A 128 6.20 9.06 -2.20
N GLY A 129 6.46 10.30 -1.78
CA GLY A 129 6.55 10.75 -0.39
C GLY A 129 5.34 10.35 0.43
N ASN A 130 4.16 10.68 -0.08
CA ASN A 130 2.90 10.51 0.63
C ASN A 130 2.50 9.04 0.84
N VAL A 131 2.88 8.13 -0.06
CA VAL A 131 2.32 6.77 -0.12
C VAL A 131 3.33 5.65 0.13
N ILE A 132 4.63 5.88 -0.10
CA ILE A 132 5.69 4.88 0.09
C ILE A 132 6.69 5.38 1.14
N CYS A 133 7.39 6.48 0.85
CA CYS A 133 8.51 6.94 1.67
C CYS A 133 8.08 7.30 3.11
N CYS A 134 7.09 8.19 3.30
CA CYS A 134 6.70 8.61 4.64
C CYS A 134 6.04 7.51 5.48
N PRO A 135 5.19 6.62 4.93
CA PRO A 135 4.75 5.41 5.62
C PRO A 135 5.91 4.52 6.08
N GLN A 136 6.92 4.30 5.23
CA GLN A 136 8.10 3.49 5.59
C GLN A 136 8.99 4.20 6.62
N PHE A 137 9.21 5.51 6.50
CA PHE A 137 9.99 6.28 7.45
C PHE A 137 9.30 6.33 8.82
N SER A 138 7.98 6.57 8.89
CA SER A 138 7.21 6.50 10.13
C SER A 138 7.31 5.12 10.78
N SER A 139 7.24 4.05 9.98
CA SER A 139 7.41 2.67 10.46
C SER A 139 8.79 2.46 11.09
N LEU A 140 9.87 2.88 10.42
CA LEU A 140 11.24 2.80 10.94
C LEU A 140 11.37 3.45 12.32
N ILE A 141 10.76 4.62 12.52
CA ILE A 141 10.85 5.35 13.79
C ILE A 141 10.22 4.54 14.93
N HIS A 142 9.04 3.96 14.71
CA HIS A 142 8.38 3.12 15.71
C HIS A 142 9.15 1.83 16.00
N ILE A 143 9.65 1.16 14.96
CA ILE A 143 10.48 -0.04 15.11
C ILE A 143 11.76 0.27 15.89
N PHE A 144 12.40 1.40 15.60
CA PHE A 144 13.58 1.84 16.32
C PHE A 144 13.30 2.09 17.81
N GLN A 145 12.17 2.73 18.14
CA GLN A 145 11.74 2.89 19.54
C GLN A 145 11.56 1.54 20.23
N GLY A 146 10.90 0.58 19.57
CA GLY A 146 10.73 -0.78 20.10
C GLY A 146 12.07 -1.49 20.31
N PHE A 147 12.98 -1.41 19.35
CA PHE A 147 14.31 -2.01 19.44
C PHE A 147 15.14 -1.43 20.58
N PHE A 148 15.11 -0.11 20.76
CA PHE A 148 15.72 0.55 21.92
C PHE A 148 15.10 0.04 23.24
N SER A 149 13.78 -0.13 23.25
CA SER A 149 12.98 -0.61 24.39
C SER A 149 13.17 -2.09 24.70
N MET A 150 13.83 -2.88 23.84
CA MET A 150 14.18 -4.27 24.18
C MET A 150 15.32 -4.34 25.19
N LYS A 151 16.23 -3.35 25.17
CA LYS A 151 17.40 -3.29 26.05
C LYS A 151 17.19 -2.42 27.29
N SER A 152 16.04 -1.75 27.39
CA SER A 152 15.68 -0.89 28.51
C SER A 152 14.24 -1.13 28.94
N ASP A 153 13.92 -0.91 30.21
CA ASP A 153 12.53 -1.01 30.69
C ASP A 153 11.65 0.18 30.26
N LYS A 154 12.21 1.08 29.43
CA LYS A 154 11.55 2.29 28.93
C LYS A 154 11.06 2.08 27.52
N LEU A 155 9.85 2.55 27.23
CA LEU A 155 9.21 2.50 25.91
C LEU A 155 9.58 3.70 25.03
N VAL A 156 10.30 4.69 25.55
CA VAL A 156 10.65 5.92 24.83
C VAL A 156 12.06 6.38 25.18
N LEU A 157 12.67 7.14 24.27
CA LEU A 157 14.02 7.66 24.46
C LEU A 157 14.00 8.94 25.33
N PRO A 158 15.02 9.16 26.18
CA PRO A 158 15.25 10.47 26.78
C PRO A 158 15.56 11.53 25.71
N ASN A 159 15.13 12.78 25.91
CA ASN A 159 15.32 13.87 24.93
C ASN A 159 16.75 13.98 24.39
N ALA A 160 17.76 13.99 25.29
CA ALA A 160 19.16 14.11 24.88
C ALA A 160 19.64 12.94 24.01
N VAL A 161 19.09 11.73 24.19
CA VAL A 161 19.43 10.55 23.39
C VAL A 161 18.66 10.55 22.07
N ALA A 162 17.40 11.01 22.09
CA ALA A 162 16.55 11.09 20.91
C ALA A 162 17.14 11.98 19.81
N ASP A 163 17.69 13.15 20.15
CA ASP A 163 18.30 14.04 19.16
C ASP A 163 19.52 13.40 18.47
N HIS A 164 20.37 12.72 19.24
CA HIS A 164 21.53 12.01 18.71
C HIS A 164 21.14 10.81 17.85
N CYS A 165 20.23 9.96 18.35
CA CYS A 165 19.74 8.80 17.58
C CYS A 165 19.03 9.22 16.29
N TYR A 166 18.23 10.28 16.33
CA TYR A 166 17.57 10.80 15.15
C TYR A 166 18.57 11.32 14.11
N SER A 167 19.56 12.11 14.55
CA SER A 167 20.64 12.59 13.68
C SER A 167 21.43 11.45 13.04
N ASP A 168 21.73 10.39 13.81
CA ASP A 168 22.45 9.21 13.32
C ASP A 168 21.61 8.46 12.28
N ILE A 169 20.31 8.25 12.53
CA ILE A 169 19.39 7.61 11.57
C ILE A 169 19.36 8.39 10.25
N ILE A 170 19.18 9.71 10.29
CA ILE A 170 19.12 10.53 9.08
C ILE A 170 20.46 10.47 8.31
N SER A 171 21.58 10.50 9.02
CA SER A 171 22.91 10.40 8.41
C SER A 171 23.12 9.06 7.71
N ILE A 172 22.66 7.96 8.32
CA ILE A 172 22.71 6.61 7.73
C ILE A 172 21.81 6.51 6.49
N LEU A 173 20.59 7.05 6.56
CA LEU A 173 19.67 7.04 5.42
C LEU A 173 20.27 7.82 4.24
N ALA A 174 20.80 9.02 4.48
CA ALA A 174 21.46 9.83 3.46
C ALA A 174 22.68 9.10 2.86
N SER A 175 23.48 8.42 3.68
CA SER A 175 24.63 7.65 3.22
C SER A 175 24.28 6.42 2.39
N ARG A 176 23.02 5.97 2.48
CA ARG A 176 22.45 4.87 1.68
C ARG A 176 21.67 5.37 0.45
N GLY A 177 21.69 6.67 0.17
CA GLY A 177 21.07 7.28 -1.02
C GLY A 177 19.67 7.83 -0.81
N ALA A 178 19.18 7.85 0.43
CA ALA A 178 17.89 8.47 0.75
C ALA A 178 17.94 10.00 0.63
N ASN A 179 16.78 10.63 0.46
CA ASN A 179 16.69 12.08 0.40
C ASN A 179 17.04 12.72 1.75
N SER A 180 17.96 13.69 1.77
CA SER A 180 18.33 14.39 3.01
C SER A 180 17.20 15.24 3.61
N THR A 181 16.15 15.54 2.85
CA THR A 181 14.99 16.35 3.30
C THR A 181 13.82 15.50 3.80
N ILE A 182 13.98 14.18 3.98
CA ILE A 182 12.97 13.28 4.57
C ILE A 182 12.34 13.85 5.86
N PRO A 183 13.11 14.40 6.83
CA PRO A 183 12.55 15.02 8.03
C PRO A 183 11.42 16.02 7.76
N THR A 184 11.65 16.93 6.81
CA THR A 184 10.70 17.97 6.42
C THR A 184 9.59 17.40 5.55
N LEU A 185 9.92 16.50 4.62
CA LEU A 185 8.96 15.86 3.71
C LEU A 185 7.88 15.08 4.48
N CYS A 186 8.30 14.33 5.50
CA CYS A 186 7.42 13.47 6.28
C CYS A 186 6.95 14.08 7.60
N SER A 187 7.38 15.32 7.91
CA SER A 187 7.01 16.04 9.13
C SER A 187 7.29 15.26 10.43
N ILE A 188 8.37 14.47 10.47
CA ILE A 188 8.80 13.70 11.65
C ILE A 188 10.04 14.35 12.24
N LYS A 189 10.08 14.49 13.57
CA LYS A 189 11.16 15.14 14.33
C LYS A 189 11.71 14.22 15.43
N SER A 190 12.81 14.60 16.07
CA SER A 190 13.38 13.86 17.19
C SER A 190 12.43 13.74 18.39
N SER A 191 11.51 14.69 18.59
CA SER A 191 10.49 14.63 19.63
C SER A 191 9.55 13.42 19.50
N ASN A 192 9.42 12.84 18.31
CA ASN A 192 8.62 11.62 18.11
C ASN A 192 9.20 10.40 18.86
N PHE A 193 10.47 10.42 19.29
CA PHE A 193 11.08 9.34 20.07
C PHE A 193 10.78 9.37 21.57
N THR A 194 10.35 10.51 22.12
CA THR A 194 10.42 10.80 23.57
C THR A 194 9.11 10.60 24.33
N GLY A 195 8.05 10.23 23.60
CA GLY A 195 6.69 10.06 24.13
C GLY A 195 6.08 11.34 24.69
N GLY A 196 6.69 12.51 24.40
CA GLY A 196 6.24 13.83 24.79
C GLY A 196 5.63 13.89 26.19
N SER A 197 4.36 14.27 26.25
CA SER A 197 3.58 14.48 27.48
C SER A 197 2.89 13.21 28.00
N CYS A 198 3.03 12.06 27.33
CA CYS A 198 2.37 10.84 27.78
C CYS A 198 2.88 10.41 29.17
N PRO A 199 1.99 10.09 30.13
CA PRO A 199 2.38 9.85 31.51
C PRO A 199 2.99 8.46 31.70
N VAL A 200 2.61 7.49 30.86
CA VAL A 200 3.18 6.14 30.86
C VAL A 200 4.33 6.08 29.88
N LYS A 201 5.52 5.71 30.37
CA LYS A 201 6.76 5.62 29.57
C LYS A 201 7.56 4.34 29.81
N ASP A 202 7.12 3.48 30.72
CA ASP A 202 7.77 2.22 31.08
C ASP A 202 6.86 1.02 30.82
N ASP A 203 7.50 -0.13 30.63
CA ASP A 203 6.83 -1.39 30.27
C ASP A 203 5.88 -1.86 31.38
N SER A 204 6.32 -1.78 32.64
CA SER A 204 5.59 -2.33 33.78
C SER A 204 4.26 -1.62 34.04
N THR A 205 4.23 -0.30 33.87
CA THR A 205 3.01 0.51 34.00
C THR A 205 2.11 0.27 32.78
N PHE A 206 2.68 0.18 31.58
CA PHE A 206 1.93 -0.08 30.36
C PHE A 206 1.18 -1.41 30.43
N GLU A 207 1.85 -2.51 30.80
CA GLU A 207 1.26 -3.84 30.88
C GLU A 207 0.19 -3.96 31.97
N LYS A 208 0.25 -3.13 33.03
CA LYS A 208 -0.79 -3.07 34.07
C LYS A 208 -2.02 -2.27 33.64
N THR A 209 -1.86 -1.28 32.77
CA THR A 209 -2.93 -0.39 32.34
C THR A 209 -3.67 -0.91 31.11
N VAL A 210 -2.95 -1.50 30.15
CA VAL A 210 -3.48 -1.91 28.85
C VAL A 210 -3.71 -3.41 28.81
N ASN A 211 -4.81 -3.84 28.19
CA ASN A 211 -4.97 -5.24 27.80
C ASN A 211 -4.05 -5.57 26.61
N THR A 212 -2.83 -5.98 26.93
CA THR A 212 -1.76 -6.19 25.94
C THR A 212 -2.01 -7.40 25.04
N SER A 213 -2.69 -8.45 25.53
CA SER A 213 -3.04 -9.60 24.69
C SER A 213 -4.01 -9.20 23.58
N LYS A 214 -5.05 -8.43 23.90
CA LYS A 214 -6.00 -7.89 22.91
C LYS A 214 -5.32 -6.95 21.92
N LEU A 215 -4.41 -6.10 22.39
CA LEU A 215 -3.65 -5.18 21.53
C LEU A 215 -2.76 -5.93 20.52
N LEU A 216 -2.03 -6.94 20.99
CA LEU A 216 -1.13 -7.73 20.14
C LEU A 216 -1.91 -8.64 19.20
N GLU A 217 -3.03 -9.22 19.63
CA GLU A 217 -3.92 -9.99 18.76
C GLU A 217 -4.45 -9.11 17.61
N ALA A 218 -4.85 -7.87 17.90
CA ALA A 218 -5.34 -6.94 16.89
C ALA A 218 -4.27 -6.49 15.87
N CYS A 219 -3.01 -6.37 16.28
CA CYS A 219 -1.96 -5.74 15.48
C CYS A 219 -0.86 -6.68 14.96
N SER A 220 -0.83 -7.95 15.39
CA SER A 220 0.19 -8.91 14.97
C SER A 220 0.05 -9.35 13.51
N THR A 221 -1.19 -9.52 13.03
CA THR A 221 -1.50 -9.89 11.64
C THR A 221 -2.57 -8.95 11.11
N VAL A 222 -2.13 -7.86 10.47
CA VAL A 222 -3.04 -6.85 9.91
C VAL A 222 -3.36 -7.22 8.47
N ASP A 223 -4.63 -7.54 8.20
CA ASP A 223 -5.12 -7.69 6.82
C ASP A 223 -5.37 -6.29 6.21
N PRO A 224 -4.75 -5.93 5.09
CA PRO A 224 -4.88 -4.58 4.53
C PRO A 224 -6.30 -4.18 4.13
N LEU A 225 -7.11 -5.12 3.61
CA LEU A 225 -8.47 -4.83 3.15
C LEU A 225 -9.38 -4.60 4.35
N LYS A 226 -9.31 -5.50 5.34
CA LYS A 226 -10.05 -5.38 6.60
C LYS A 226 -9.63 -4.14 7.35
N GLU A 227 -8.34 -3.88 7.53
CA GLU A 227 -7.90 -2.72 8.30
C GLU A 227 -8.31 -1.40 7.67
N CYS A 228 -8.27 -1.28 6.34
CA CYS A 228 -8.67 -0.05 5.67
C CYS A 228 -10.19 0.22 5.71
N CYS A 229 -11.00 -0.84 5.82
CA CYS A 229 -12.46 -0.77 5.72
C CYS A 229 -13.21 -0.96 7.04
N ARG A 230 -12.71 -1.84 7.89
CA ARG A 230 -13.22 -2.23 9.20
C ARG A 230 -12.03 -2.39 10.15
N PRO A 231 -11.41 -1.27 10.55
CA PRO A 231 -10.14 -1.29 11.27
C PRO A 231 -10.29 -2.00 12.62
N VAL A 232 -9.28 -2.78 12.99
CA VAL A 232 -9.20 -3.48 14.28
C VAL A 232 -7.96 -3.01 15.04
N CYS A 233 -6.82 -2.92 14.35
CA CYS A 233 -5.56 -2.50 14.97
C CYS A 233 -5.55 -1.01 15.30
N GLN A 234 -5.97 -0.12 14.37
CA GLN A 234 -6.07 1.32 14.65
C GLN A 234 -6.93 1.63 15.90
N PRO A 235 -8.16 1.09 16.04
CA PRO A 235 -8.96 1.25 17.25
C PRO A 235 -8.30 0.68 18.49
N ALA A 236 -7.65 -0.48 18.42
CA ALA A 236 -6.94 -1.05 19.56
C ALA A 236 -5.78 -0.15 20.03
N ILE A 237 -5.03 0.43 19.09
CA ILE A 237 -3.98 1.41 19.39
C ILE A 237 -4.56 2.66 20.05
N MET A 238 -5.68 3.17 19.52
CA MET A 238 -6.35 4.35 20.08
C MET A 238 -6.89 4.09 21.49
N ASP A 239 -7.53 2.94 21.71
CA ASP A 239 -8.05 2.52 23.02
C ASP A 239 -6.91 2.40 24.05
N ALA A 240 -5.82 1.73 23.68
CA ALA A 240 -4.63 1.66 24.52
C ALA A 240 -4.04 3.06 24.82
N ALA A 241 -3.95 3.93 23.81
CA ALA A 241 -3.46 5.29 23.99
C ALA A 241 -4.36 6.11 24.93
N LEU A 242 -5.69 5.94 24.84
CA LEU A 242 -6.65 6.58 25.75
C LEU A 242 -6.52 6.07 27.18
N GLN A 243 -6.35 4.76 27.39
CA GLN A 243 -6.17 4.17 28.71
C GLN A 243 -4.90 4.72 29.40
N ILE A 244 -3.76 4.72 28.71
CA ILE A 244 -2.49 5.22 29.28
C ILE A 244 -2.43 6.74 29.37
N SER A 245 -3.31 7.46 28.67
CA SER A 245 -3.45 8.91 28.85
C SER A 245 -4.08 9.30 30.19
N GLY A 246 -4.59 8.32 30.97
CA GLY A 246 -5.23 8.55 32.27
C GLY A 246 -6.66 9.12 32.17
N ARG A 247 -7.21 9.27 30.96
CA ARG A 247 -8.48 9.98 30.73
C ARG A 247 -9.74 9.13 30.82
N GLN A 248 -9.64 7.80 30.94
CA GLN A 248 -10.80 6.97 31.29
C GLN A 248 -11.46 7.46 32.61
N MET A 249 -10.67 8.10 33.51
CA MET A 249 -11.13 8.65 34.78
C MET A 249 -11.51 10.14 34.75
N MET A 250 -11.22 10.90 33.68
CA MET A 250 -11.53 12.34 33.60
C MET A 250 -12.84 12.66 32.85
N ILE A 251 -13.37 11.75 32.03
CA ILE A 251 -14.65 11.98 31.35
C ILE A 251 -15.84 11.97 32.33
N ASN A 252 -15.68 11.36 33.52
CA ASN A 252 -16.71 11.30 34.55
C ASN A 252 -16.66 12.43 35.60
N ASN A 253 -15.60 13.24 35.65
CA ASN A 253 -15.43 14.25 36.70
C ASN A 253 -15.20 15.63 36.09
N ASN A 254 -16.32 16.34 35.94
CA ASN A 254 -16.49 17.79 35.94
C ASN A 254 -15.71 18.63 34.92
N GLU A 255 -16.51 19.40 34.18
CA GLU A 255 -16.22 20.77 33.74
C GLU A 255 -15.35 21.48 34.80
N ASN A 256 -14.29 22.17 34.34
CA ASN A 256 -13.35 23.01 35.09
C ASN A 256 -11.97 22.39 35.37
N MET A 257 -11.17 22.22 34.31
CA MET A 257 -9.74 22.55 34.41
C MET A 257 -9.24 23.15 33.10
N ALA A 258 -9.19 24.48 33.09
CA ALA A 258 -8.56 25.29 32.06
C ALA A 258 -7.04 25.14 32.16
N GLY A 259 -6.50 24.24 31.35
CA GLY A 259 -5.10 24.20 30.96
C GLY A 259 -5.08 23.82 29.48
N GLU A 260 -4.70 24.77 28.63
CA GLU A 260 -4.67 24.67 27.17
C GLU A 260 -3.56 23.71 26.74
N VAL A 261 -3.72 22.41 27.01
CA VAL A 261 -2.93 21.35 26.40
C VAL A 261 -3.72 20.90 25.18
N ASN A 262 -3.18 21.15 23.99
CA ASN A 262 -3.73 20.64 22.73
C ASN A 262 -4.04 19.15 22.89
N HIS A 263 -5.32 18.84 23.01
CA HIS A 263 -5.81 17.51 23.37
C HIS A 263 -5.31 16.45 22.38
N THR A 264 -5.15 16.85 21.12
CA THR A 264 -4.65 16.03 20.01
C THR A 264 -3.17 15.67 20.16
N ASP A 265 -2.32 16.60 20.62
CA ASP A 265 -0.87 16.38 20.75
C ASP A 265 -0.58 15.39 21.88
N TYR A 266 -1.29 15.53 23.00
CA TYR A 266 -1.18 14.63 24.14
C TYR A 266 -1.54 13.17 23.79
N LEU A 267 -2.62 12.96 23.04
CA LEU A 267 -3.05 11.62 22.63
C LEU A 267 -2.10 11.03 21.58
N ASN A 268 -1.56 11.86 20.69
CA ASN A 268 -0.57 11.42 19.70
C ASN A 268 0.75 11.00 20.35
N ASP A 269 1.19 11.70 21.39
CA ASP A 269 2.34 11.30 22.20
C ASP A 269 2.13 9.89 22.80
N CYS A 270 0.95 9.62 23.35
CA CYS A 270 0.61 8.30 23.88
C CYS A 270 0.49 7.21 22.80
N LYS A 271 0.01 7.53 21.60
CA LYS A 271 0.08 6.58 20.48
C LYS A 271 1.51 6.18 20.17
N GLY A 272 2.47 7.11 20.25
CA GLY A 272 3.90 6.81 20.08
C GLY A 272 4.40 5.76 21.07
N VAL A 273 3.96 5.84 22.33
CA VAL A 273 4.27 4.83 23.36
C VAL A 273 3.68 3.47 23.01
N VAL A 274 2.41 3.44 22.56
CA VAL A 274 1.74 2.19 22.13
C VAL A 274 2.45 1.54 20.94
N TYR A 275 2.83 2.32 19.93
CA TYR A 275 3.60 1.82 18.78
C TYR A 275 4.95 1.24 19.20
N SER A 276 5.65 1.88 20.14
CA SER A 276 6.91 1.37 20.68
C SER A 276 6.72 0.04 21.40
N TYR A 277 5.66 -0.11 22.21
CA TYR A 277 5.34 -1.37 22.86
C TYR A 277 5.03 -2.49 21.85
N ILE A 278 4.21 -2.21 20.84
CA ILE A 278 3.92 -3.18 19.76
C ILE A 278 5.22 -3.60 19.06
N SER A 279 6.08 -2.64 18.74
CA SER A 279 7.39 -2.87 18.09
C SER A 279 8.36 -3.67 18.95
N LYS A 280 8.28 -3.55 20.28
CA LYS A 280 9.07 -4.34 21.23
C LYS A 280 8.64 -5.81 21.24
N LYS A 281 7.35 -6.10 21.01
CA LYS A 281 6.78 -7.46 21.13
C LYS A 281 6.72 -8.21 19.80
N LEU A 282 6.60 -7.51 18.67
CA LEU A 282 6.59 -8.10 17.33
C LEU A 282 8.00 -8.17 16.73
N SER A 283 8.20 -9.03 15.72
CA SER A 283 9.40 -8.94 14.88
C SER A 283 9.43 -7.63 14.11
N SER A 284 10.62 -7.15 13.74
CA SER A 284 10.77 -5.91 12.96
C SER A 284 9.99 -5.96 11.64
N GLU A 285 9.94 -7.13 10.99
CA GLU A 285 9.19 -7.35 9.75
C GLU A 285 7.66 -7.29 9.96
N ALA A 286 7.15 -7.95 11.01
CA ALA A 286 5.72 -7.95 11.32
C ALA A 286 5.26 -6.54 11.73
N ALA A 287 6.03 -5.86 12.58
CA ALA A 287 5.79 -4.46 12.94
C ALA A 287 5.81 -3.54 11.72
N ASN A 288 6.80 -3.71 10.82
CA ASN A 288 6.91 -2.92 9.61
C ASN A 288 5.70 -3.09 8.70
N THR A 289 5.28 -4.34 8.50
CA THR A 289 4.10 -4.67 7.68
C THR A 289 2.85 -4.04 8.28
N ALA A 290 2.62 -4.23 9.58
CA ALA A 290 1.48 -3.65 10.28
C ALA A 290 1.44 -2.11 10.15
N PHE A 291 2.52 -1.41 10.51
CA PHE A 291 2.52 0.06 10.52
C PHE A 291 2.39 0.68 9.13
N ARG A 292 2.97 0.05 8.11
CA ARG A 292 2.80 0.49 6.73
C ARG A 292 1.37 0.31 6.25
N ILE A 293 0.70 -0.78 6.61
CA ILE A 293 -0.73 -0.98 6.32
C ILE A 293 -1.57 0.10 6.99
N LEU A 294 -1.38 0.33 8.30
CA LEU A 294 -2.11 1.37 9.04
C LEU A 294 -1.92 2.75 8.40
N SER A 295 -0.69 3.07 7.99
CA SER A 295 -0.33 4.32 7.32
C SER A 295 -0.97 4.42 5.94
N ALA A 296 -0.90 3.36 5.12
CA ALA A 296 -1.53 3.29 3.80
C ALA A 296 -3.05 3.50 3.90
N CYS A 297 -3.71 2.85 4.87
CA CYS A 297 -5.13 3.04 5.13
C CYS A 297 -5.49 4.47 5.53
N LYS A 298 -4.58 5.17 6.22
CA LYS A 298 -4.77 6.58 6.61
C LYS A 298 -4.59 7.52 5.41
N VAL A 299 -3.50 7.40 4.66
CA VAL A 299 -3.18 8.32 3.55
C VAL A 299 -4.16 8.19 2.38
N ASN A 300 -4.78 7.03 2.21
CA ASN A 300 -5.78 6.80 1.15
C ASN A 300 -7.18 7.39 1.44
N LYS A 301 -7.37 8.07 2.59
CA LYS A 301 -8.64 8.71 2.96
C LYS A 301 -8.70 10.20 2.64
N VAL A 302 -7.62 10.77 2.10
CA VAL A 302 -7.51 12.21 1.80
C VAL A 302 -6.87 12.41 0.44
N CYS A 303 -7.16 13.54 -0.21
CA CYS A 303 -6.42 13.97 -1.38
C CYS A 303 -5.13 14.67 -0.95
N PRO A 304 -3.94 14.23 -1.40
CA PRO A 304 -2.68 14.89 -1.06
C PRO A 304 -2.29 16.04 -2.01
N LEU A 305 -3.02 16.22 -3.11
CA LEU A 305 -2.75 17.29 -4.07
C LEU A 305 -3.24 18.64 -3.55
N THR A 306 -2.45 19.68 -3.79
CA THR A 306 -2.84 21.06 -3.49
C THR A 306 -3.51 21.67 -4.71
N PHE A 307 -4.72 22.19 -4.53
CA PHE A 307 -5.48 22.88 -5.57
C PHE A 307 -5.47 24.38 -5.30
N ASN A 308 -5.11 25.17 -6.32
CA ASN A 308 -5.34 26.61 -6.32
C ASN A 308 -6.78 26.90 -6.76
N GLU A 309 -7.21 28.17 -6.72
CA GLU A 309 -8.52 28.51 -7.25
C GLU A 309 -8.52 28.37 -8.79
N PRO A 310 -9.42 27.55 -9.39
CA PRO A 310 -9.39 27.24 -10.82
C PRO A 310 -10.16 28.31 -11.63
N THR A 311 -9.86 29.59 -11.42
CA THR A 311 -10.63 30.72 -11.98
C THR A 311 -10.67 30.70 -13.51
N GLU A 312 -9.57 30.34 -14.17
CA GLU A 312 -9.51 30.23 -15.64
C GLU A 312 -10.44 29.13 -16.16
N VAL A 313 -10.47 27.98 -15.49
CA VAL A 313 -11.34 26.85 -15.85
C VAL A 313 -12.79 27.24 -15.63
N ILE A 314 -13.10 27.89 -14.50
CA ILE A 314 -14.46 28.37 -14.21
C ILE A 314 -14.92 29.31 -15.32
N ASN A 315 -14.14 30.33 -15.66
CA ASN A 315 -14.51 31.32 -16.69
C ASN A 315 -14.70 30.68 -18.07
N ALA A 316 -13.89 29.68 -18.43
CA ALA A 316 -13.96 29.00 -19.71
C ALA A 316 -15.10 27.97 -19.82
N CYS A 317 -15.53 27.40 -18.69
CA CYS A 317 -16.48 26.28 -18.64
C CYS A 317 -17.86 26.64 -18.06
N GLN A 318 -18.04 27.85 -17.51
CA GLN A 318 -19.32 28.29 -16.98
C GLN A 318 -20.37 28.43 -18.09
N ASN A 319 -21.59 27.93 -17.85
CA ASN A 319 -22.73 27.99 -18.78
C ASN A 319 -22.53 27.28 -20.14
N VAL A 320 -21.55 26.37 -20.24
CA VAL A 320 -21.30 25.65 -21.49
C VAL A 320 -22.26 24.46 -21.62
N ALA A 321 -23.02 24.44 -22.73
CA ALA A 321 -24.02 23.41 -23.04
C ALA A 321 -23.47 22.23 -23.88
N ALA A 322 -22.26 22.33 -24.43
CA ALA A 322 -21.61 21.36 -25.34
C ALA A 322 -20.07 21.40 -25.16
N PRO A 323 -19.27 20.42 -25.61
CA PRO A 323 -17.82 20.47 -25.43
C PRO A 323 -17.23 21.72 -26.12
N SER A 324 -16.80 22.70 -25.30
CA SER A 324 -16.07 23.87 -25.79
C SER A 324 -14.57 23.54 -25.79
N PRO A 325 -13.87 23.64 -26.94
CA PRO A 325 -12.42 23.42 -26.98
C PRO A 325 -11.64 24.30 -25.99
N SER A 326 -12.12 25.53 -25.72
CA SER A 326 -11.50 26.42 -24.73
C SER A 326 -11.64 25.90 -23.29
N CYS A 327 -12.79 25.30 -22.95
CA CYS A 327 -13.04 24.71 -21.64
C CYS A 327 -12.10 23.52 -21.41
N CYS A 328 -12.03 22.57 -22.36
CA CYS A 328 -11.15 21.40 -22.21
C CYS A 328 -9.67 21.77 -22.22
N SER A 329 -9.26 22.75 -23.03
CA SER A 329 -7.87 23.24 -23.02
C SER A 329 -7.48 23.86 -21.67
N SER A 330 -8.35 24.70 -21.08
CA SER A 330 -8.11 25.28 -19.76
C SER A 330 -8.08 24.22 -18.65
N LEU A 331 -9.05 23.28 -18.68
CA LEU A 331 -9.12 22.16 -17.75
C LEU A 331 -7.84 21.29 -17.79
N ASN A 332 -7.42 20.88 -18.98
CA ASN A 332 -6.24 20.05 -19.17
C ASN A 332 -4.96 20.77 -18.74
N THR A 333 -4.86 22.08 -19.00
CA THR A 333 -3.72 22.88 -18.54
C THR A 333 -3.65 22.94 -17.02
N TYR A 334 -4.80 23.13 -16.36
CA TYR A 334 -4.89 23.16 -14.91
C TYR A 334 -4.51 21.81 -14.28
N ILE A 335 -5.07 20.71 -14.81
CA ILE A 335 -4.73 19.34 -14.37
C ILE A 335 -3.24 19.04 -14.62
N ALA A 336 -2.68 19.47 -15.75
CA ALA A 336 -1.28 19.29 -16.08
C ALA A 336 -0.32 20.00 -15.09
N GLY A 337 -0.78 21.09 -14.46
CA GLY A 337 -0.06 21.74 -13.37
C GLY A 337 -0.10 20.92 -12.07
N ILE A 338 -1.26 20.36 -11.73
CA ILE A 338 -1.46 19.59 -10.50
C ILE A 338 -0.75 18.24 -10.53
N GLN A 339 -0.83 17.53 -11.66
CA GLN A 339 -0.29 16.17 -11.76
C GLN A 339 1.23 16.13 -11.56
N LYS A 340 1.95 17.25 -11.71
CA LYS A 340 3.41 17.35 -11.49
C LYS A 340 3.81 17.28 -10.01
N GLN A 341 2.85 17.36 -9.07
CA GLN A 341 3.16 17.41 -7.65
C GLN A 341 3.71 16.08 -7.11
N MET A 342 3.02 14.96 -7.35
CA MET A 342 3.39 13.65 -6.83
C MET A 342 2.61 12.51 -7.49
N LEU A 343 3.05 11.29 -7.26
CA LEU A 343 2.30 10.08 -7.57
C LEU A 343 1.27 9.82 -6.46
N ILE A 344 0.04 9.47 -6.87
CA ILE A 344 -1.06 9.19 -5.95
C ILE A 344 -1.65 7.79 -6.22
N THR A 345 -2.36 7.25 -5.25
CA THR A 345 -3.05 5.96 -5.41
C THR A 345 -4.38 6.12 -6.16
N ASN A 346 -4.94 4.99 -6.63
CA ASN A 346 -6.29 4.98 -7.21
C ASN A 346 -7.34 5.60 -6.28
N LYS A 347 -7.28 5.28 -4.97
CA LYS A 347 -8.22 5.84 -3.98
C LYS A 347 -8.03 7.34 -3.79
N GLN A 348 -6.79 7.80 -3.75
CA GLN A 348 -6.49 9.22 -3.63
C GLN A 348 -6.95 9.99 -4.88
N ALA A 349 -6.75 9.44 -6.07
CA ALA A 349 -7.21 10.05 -7.32
C ALA A 349 -8.72 10.25 -7.34
N ILE A 350 -9.51 9.28 -6.88
CA ILE A 350 -10.98 9.42 -6.76
C ILE A 350 -11.34 10.59 -5.85
N ILE A 351 -10.68 10.70 -4.69
CA ILE A 351 -10.93 11.76 -3.72
C ILE A 351 -10.51 13.12 -4.28
N CYS A 352 -9.34 13.19 -4.94
CA CYS A 352 -8.83 14.39 -5.57
C CYS A 352 -9.73 14.89 -6.71
N ALA A 353 -10.16 14.00 -7.59
CA ALA A 353 -11.08 14.32 -8.69
C ALA A 353 -12.41 14.85 -8.18
N THR A 354 -12.95 14.21 -7.13
CA THR A 354 -14.20 14.64 -6.47
C THR A 354 -14.06 16.00 -5.81
N LEU A 355 -12.95 16.25 -5.10
CA LEU A 355 -12.65 17.54 -4.48
C LEU A 355 -12.57 18.64 -5.53
N PHE A 356 -11.79 18.42 -6.60
CA PHE A 356 -11.64 19.40 -7.67
C PHE A 356 -12.97 19.68 -8.40
N GLY A 357 -13.76 18.64 -8.68
CA GLY A 357 -15.07 18.80 -9.29
C GLY A 357 -16.02 19.59 -8.39
N SER A 358 -15.88 19.45 -7.07
CA SER A 358 -16.69 20.20 -6.10
C SER A 358 -16.31 21.68 -6.07
N MET A 359 -15.01 22.00 -6.23
CA MET A 359 -14.54 23.38 -6.39
C MET A 359 -15.11 24.02 -7.66
N LEU A 360 -15.07 23.31 -8.78
CA LEU A 360 -15.60 23.78 -10.07
C LEU A 360 -17.11 24.03 -10.00
N ARG A 361 -17.86 23.13 -9.35
CA ARG A 361 -19.29 23.32 -9.10
C ARG A 361 -19.57 24.51 -8.19
N GLY A 362 -18.76 24.71 -7.15
CA GLY A 362 -18.80 25.90 -6.30
C GLY A 362 -18.60 27.20 -7.09
N GLY A 363 -17.80 27.16 -8.16
CA GLY A 363 -17.61 28.25 -9.13
C GLY A 363 -18.72 28.38 -10.19
N GLY A 364 -19.76 27.55 -10.18
CA GLY A 364 -20.88 27.62 -11.13
C GLY A 364 -20.75 26.74 -12.38
N VAL A 365 -19.74 25.86 -12.46
CA VAL A 365 -19.64 24.86 -13.53
C VAL A 365 -20.51 23.66 -13.18
N MET A 366 -21.72 23.59 -13.74
CA MET A 366 -22.70 22.55 -13.38
C MET A 366 -22.65 21.31 -14.28
N THR A 367 -22.17 21.46 -15.51
CA THR A 367 -22.03 20.37 -16.48
C THR A 367 -20.84 19.48 -16.10
N ASN A 368 -20.96 18.16 -16.32
CA ASN A 368 -19.87 17.22 -16.09
C ASN A 368 -18.76 17.40 -17.14
N ILE A 369 -17.84 18.34 -16.90
CA ILE A 369 -16.76 18.64 -17.83
C ILE A 369 -15.69 17.54 -17.89
N TYR A 370 -15.59 16.67 -16.88
CA TYR A 370 -14.69 15.52 -16.94
C TYR A 370 -15.11 14.56 -18.05
N GLN A 371 -16.41 14.29 -18.16
CA GLN A 371 -16.95 13.47 -19.26
C GLN A 371 -16.85 14.16 -20.62
N LEU A 372 -17.00 15.48 -20.67
CA LEU A 372 -16.92 16.23 -21.94
C LEU A 372 -15.51 16.33 -22.49
N CYS A 373 -14.51 16.29 -21.62
CA CYS A 373 -13.10 16.49 -21.96
C CYS A 373 -12.26 15.21 -21.80
N ASP A 374 -12.90 14.06 -21.61
CA ASP A 374 -12.28 12.74 -21.44
C ASP A 374 -11.19 12.73 -20.35
N VAL A 375 -11.53 13.26 -19.16
CA VAL A 375 -10.64 13.27 -18.00
C VAL A 375 -10.74 11.97 -17.24
N ASP A 376 -9.60 11.30 -17.07
CA ASP A 376 -9.47 10.04 -16.34
C ASP A 376 -8.81 10.24 -14.96
N LEU A 377 -8.98 9.25 -14.08
CA LEU A 377 -8.34 9.26 -12.75
C LEU A 377 -6.82 9.40 -12.82
N LYS A 378 -6.19 8.81 -13.83
CA LYS A 378 -4.74 8.83 -14.00
C LYS A 378 -4.19 10.23 -14.29
N ASP A 379 -5.03 11.14 -14.80
CA ASP A 379 -4.63 12.51 -15.14
C ASP A 379 -4.34 13.37 -13.89
N PHE A 380 -4.78 12.92 -12.72
CA PHE A 380 -4.44 13.55 -11.43
C PHE A 380 -3.08 13.10 -10.87
N SER A 381 -2.38 12.19 -11.54
CA SER A 381 -1.09 11.63 -11.11
C SER A 381 -0.01 11.87 -12.17
N ILE A 382 1.26 11.84 -11.76
CA ILE A 382 2.39 12.03 -12.69
C ILE A 382 2.28 11.06 -13.87
N GLN A 383 2.39 11.61 -15.08
CA GLN A 383 2.52 10.86 -16.32
C GLN A 383 3.94 10.29 -16.39
N ALA A 384 4.07 9.00 -16.06
CA ALA A 384 5.34 8.30 -16.21
C ALA A 384 5.57 7.96 -17.69
N TYR A 385 6.82 8.06 -18.16
CA TYR A 385 7.22 7.72 -19.53
C TYR A 385 6.52 8.51 -20.65
N GLY A 386 5.99 9.70 -20.35
CA GLY A 386 5.52 10.67 -21.35
C GLY A 386 4.30 10.25 -22.16
N GLN A 387 3.65 9.11 -21.87
CA GLN A 387 2.53 8.60 -22.66
C GLN A 387 1.38 7.98 -21.83
N GLN A 388 1.59 7.53 -20.59
CA GLN A 388 0.54 6.93 -19.76
C GLN A 388 0.66 7.33 -18.28
N GLY A 389 -0.43 7.87 -17.74
CA GLY A 389 -0.57 8.19 -16.31
C GLY A 389 -0.39 6.94 -15.45
N CYS A 390 0.28 7.09 -14.30
CA CYS A 390 0.51 6.00 -13.37
C CYS A 390 -0.15 6.29 -12.04
N LEU A 391 -1.05 5.40 -11.61
CA LEU A 391 -1.58 5.39 -10.25
C LEU A 391 -0.94 4.27 -9.45
N LEU A 392 -0.59 4.57 -8.21
CA LEU A 392 0.00 3.60 -7.29
C LEU A 392 -1.08 2.72 -6.64
N ARG A 393 -0.64 1.56 -6.16
CA ARG A 393 -1.49 0.65 -5.38
C ARG A 393 -1.98 1.36 -4.13
N SER A 394 -3.23 1.07 -3.76
CA SER A 394 -3.77 1.52 -2.46
C SER A 394 -3.24 0.68 -1.28
N LEU A 395 -2.49 -0.38 -1.57
CA LEU A 395 -1.78 -1.19 -0.60
C LEU A 395 -0.32 -0.71 -0.48
N PRO A 396 0.35 -0.97 0.66
CA PRO A 396 1.77 -0.65 0.80
C PRO A 396 2.58 -1.21 -0.38
N GLY A 397 3.31 -0.33 -1.05
CA GLY A 397 4.23 -0.67 -2.13
C GLY A 397 5.66 -0.31 -1.74
N ASP A 398 6.62 -0.88 -2.46
CA ASP A 398 8.04 -0.65 -2.26
C ASP A 398 8.62 0.02 -3.52
N VAL A 399 9.68 0.82 -3.34
CA VAL A 399 10.54 1.19 -4.46
C VAL A 399 11.49 0.04 -4.73
N ILE A 400 11.47 -0.46 -5.97
CA ILE A 400 12.24 -1.60 -6.43
C ILE A 400 13.52 -1.08 -7.08
N PHE A 401 14.67 -1.55 -6.62
CA PHE A 401 15.94 -1.27 -7.29
C PHE A 401 16.37 -2.46 -8.13
N ASP A 402 16.60 -2.22 -9.42
CA ASP A 402 17.21 -3.17 -10.33
C ASP A 402 18.52 -2.59 -10.89
N ASN A 403 19.55 -3.42 -11.04
CA ASN A 403 20.88 -2.97 -11.47
C ASN A 403 20.89 -2.47 -12.92
N SER A 404 19.94 -2.90 -13.76
CA SER A 404 19.89 -2.52 -15.18
C SER A 404 19.01 -1.30 -15.44
N SER A 405 17.92 -1.15 -14.68
CA SER A 405 16.89 -0.11 -14.85
C SER A 405 16.89 0.96 -13.75
N GLY A 406 17.66 0.78 -12.68
CA GLY A 406 17.72 1.69 -11.55
C GLY A 406 16.53 1.52 -10.60
N PHE A 407 16.13 2.61 -9.93
CA PHE A 407 14.97 2.59 -9.05
C PHE A 407 13.67 2.73 -9.86
N SER A 408 12.71 1.88 -9.54
CA SER A 408 11.39 1.77 -10.17
C SER A 408 10.31 1.53 -9.13
N PHE A 409 9.04 1.62 -9.54
CA PHE A 409 7.89 1.31 -8.70
C PHE A 409 6.79 0.71 -9.56
N THR A 410 5.87 -0.03 -8.94
CA THR A 410 4.78 -0.70 -9.66
C THR A 410 3.57 0.20 -9.78
N CYS A 411 3.19 0.52 -11.01
CA CYS A 411 1.89 1.13 -11.33
C CYS A 411 0.78 0.08 -11.19
N ASP A 412 -0.32 0.45 -10.54
CA ASP A 412 -1.49 -0.41 -10.37
C ASP A 412 -2.48 -0.24 -11.50
N LEU A 413 -2.80 1.01 -11.83
CA LEU A 413 -3.69 1.36 -12.94
C LEU A 413 -2.96 2.28 -13.91
N SER A 414 -3.01 1.88 -15.18
CA SER A 414 -2.73 2.72 -16.35
C SER A 414 -3.97 2.89 -17.24
N ASP A 415 -5.09 2.29 -16.82
CA ASP A 415 -6.34 2.24 -17.56
C ASP A 415 -7.08 3.60 -17.54
N ASN A 416 -7.88 3.82 -18.58
CA ASN A 416 -8.69 5.03 -18.79
C ASN A 416 -9.98 4.98 -17.96
N ILE A 417 -9.87 4.94 -16.64
CA ILE A 417 -11.03 4.99 -15.75
C ILE A 417 -11.51 6.45 -15.65
N PRO A 418 -12.75 6.77 -16.06
CA PRO A 418 -13.26 8.14 -16.03
C PRO A 418 -13.24 8.74 -14.63
N ALA A 419 -12.82 10.00 -14.52
CA ALA A 419 -12.81 10.72 -13.25
C ALA A 419 -14.25 10.97 -12.76
N PRO A 420 -14.54 10.76 -11.46
CA PRO A 420 -15.87 10.95 -10.92
C PRO A 420 -16.23 12.44 -10.85
N TRP A 421 -17.42 12.78 -11.36
CA TRP A 421 -18.01 14.11 -11.18
C TRP A 421 -18.94 14.12 -9.96
N PRO A 422 -18.75 15.05 -9.00
CA PRO A 422 -19.57 15.08 -7.80
C PRO A 422 -21.02 15.41 -8.15
N THR A 423 -21.97 14.67 -7.58
CA THR A 423 -23.41 14.97 -7.67
C THR A 423 -23.84 15.86 -6.51
N SER A 424 -24.98 16.55 -6.65
CA SER A 424 -25.42 17.60 -5.72
C SER A 424 -25.73 17.11 -4.29
N ALA A 425 -25.72 15.78 -4.08
CA ALA A 425 -26.25 15.11 -2.90
C ALA A 425 -25.21 14.35 -2.08
N SER A 426 -23.91 14.45 -2.39
CA SER A 426 -22.88 13.66 -1.69
C SER A 426 -21.80 14.56 -1.08
N PRO A 427 -21.74 14.68 0.26
CA PRO A 427 -20.61 15.31 0.92
C PRO A 427 -19.33 14.49 0.71
N ILE A 428 -18.19 15.18 0.59
CA ILE A 428 -16.84 14.59 0.41
C ILE A 428 -16.51 13.56 1.51
N THR A 429 -17.17 13.67 2.67
CA THR A 429 -16.99 12.80 3.84
C THR A 429 -17.69 11.43 3.74
N SER A 430 -18.53 11.17 2.73
CA SER A 430 -19.34 9.94 2.65
C SER A 430 -18.88 8.90 1.62
N MET A 431 -17.75 9.10 0.93
CA MET A 431 -17.22 8.09 0.00
C MET A 431 -16.51 6.96 0.76
N SER A 432 -17.29 6.04 1.34
CA SER A 432 -16.75 4.75 1.74
C SER A 432 -16.49 3.92 0.47
N LEU A 433 -15.22 3.87 0.05
CA LEU A 433 -14.74 2.95 -1.00
C LEU A 433 -14.74 1.48 -0.56
N CYS A 434 -15.24 1.22 0.63
CA CYS A 434 -15.46 -0.10 1.18
C CYS A 434 -16.91 -0.48 0.91
N GLY A 435 -17.09 -1.45 0.01
CA GLY A 435 -18.40 -2.05 -0.18
C GLY A 435 -18.87 -2.72 1.11
N PRO A 436 -20.20 -2.84 1.33
CA PRO A 436 -20.68 -3.83 2.28
C PRO A 436 -20.10 -5.19 1.87
N GLU A 437 -19.64 -5.98 2.83
CA GLU A 437 -19.34 -7.39 2.58
C GLU A 437 -20.55 -7.97 1.87
N MET A 438 -20.42 -8.29 0.58
CA MET A 438 -21.25 -9.34 0.03
C MET A 438 -20.75 -10.59 0.75
N SER A 439 -21.44 -10.95 1.83
CA SER A 439 -21.58 -12.36 2.13
C SER A 439 -22.04 -12.97 0.81
N LEU A 440 -21.13 -13.62 0.07
CA LEU A 440 -21.54 -14.50 -1.00
C LEU A 440 -22.64 -15.35 -0.38
N PRO A 441 -23.87 -15.35 -0.93
CA PRO A 441 -24.85 -16.30 -0.45
C PRO A 441 -24.16 -17.64 -0.56
N ALA A 442 -24.02 -18.32 0.58
CA ALA A 442 -23.49 -19.67 0.59
C ALA A 442 -24.24 -20.41 -0.52
N LEU A 443 -23.50 -21.00 -1.45
CA LEU A 443 -24.08 -21.89 -2.46
C LEU A 443 -25.10 -22.77 -1.71
N PRO A 444 -26.34 -22.92 -2.21
CA PRO A 444 -27.34 -23.68 -1.50
C PRO A 444 -26.80 -25.09 -1.27
N THR A 445 -26.37 -25.36 -0.04
CA THR A 445 -26.12 -26.71 0.43
C THR A 445 -27.44 -27.42 0.29
N SER A 446 -27.47 -28.41 -0.60
CA SER A 446 -28.53 -29.40 -0.71
C SER A 446 -28.89 -29.88 0.70
N GLN A 447 -30.00 -29.35 1.23
CA GLN A 447 -30.69 -29.94 2.35
C GLN A 447 -31.59 -31.01 1.77
N THR A 448 -31.02 -32.20 1.60
CA THR A 448 -31.82 -33.41 1.55
C THR A 448 -31.29 -34.37 2.61
N PHE A 449 -32.20 -34.74 3.51
CA PHE A 449 -32.12 -35.79 4.52
C PHE A 449 -31.61 -35.43 5.93
N LYS A 450 -32.61 -35.02 6.75
CA LYS A 450 -32.99 -35.60 8.05
C LYS A 450 -31.86 -36.15 8.93
N ASN A 451 -31.71 -35.48 10.07
CA ASN A 451 -31.12 -35.96 11.31
C ASN A 451 -31.47 -37.43 11.63
N ASN A 452 -30.46 -38.21 11.97
CA ASN A 452 -30.46 -38.99 13.21
C ASN A 452 -29.01 -39.13 13.74
N SER A 453 -28.86 -38.75 15.00
CA SER A 453 -27.64 -38.76 15.82
C SER A 453 -26.95 -40.13 15.88
N CYS A 454 -25.62 -40.20 15.75
CA CYS A 454 -24.78 -40.94 16.71
C CYS A 454 -23.27 -40.68 16.53
N ASN A 455 -22.60 -40.72 17.69
CA ASN A 455 -21.21 -40.42 17.99
C ASN A 455 -20.22 -41.53 17.54
N CYS A 456 -18.96 -41.15 17.29
CA CYS A 456 -17.70 -41.95 17.18
C CYS A 456 -16.99 -41.86 15.81
N GLY A 457 -15.77 -41.31 15.81
CA GLY A 457 -14.86 -41.40 14.64
C GLY A 457 -13.49 -40.72 14.72
N GLY A 458 -13.13 -40.05 15.82
CA GLY A 458 -11.87 -39.28 15.90
C GLY A 458 -10.59 -40.08 16.17
N VAL A 459 -10.68 -41.37 16.54
CA VAL A 459 -9.52 -42.14 17.05
C VAL A 459 -8.87 -43.01 15.97
N GLY A 460 -9.57 -43.35 14.88
CA GLY A 460 -9.05 -44.25 13.85
C GLY A 460 -8.04 -43.62 12.88
N LEU A 461 -8.14 -42.30 12.65
CA LEU A 461 -7.36 -41.62 11.61
C LEU A 461 -5.92 -41.31 12.06
N LEU A 462 -5.70 -41.09 13.36
CA LEU A 462 -4.36 -40.88 13.94
C LEU A 462 -3.55 -42.18 14.01
N VAL A 463 -4.19 -43.35 14.20
CA VAL A 463 -3.50 -44.65 14.29
C VAL A 463 -2.95 -45.10 12.93
N LEU A 464 -3.66 -44.78 11.83
CA LEU A 464 -3.22 -45.11 10.47
C LEU A 464 -2.01 -44.26 10.03
N ILE A 465 -1.97 -42.98 10.42
CA ILE A 465 -0.85 -42.09 10.11
C ILE A 465 0.40 -42.51 10.91
N PHE A 466 0.27 -42.83 12.21
CA PHE A 466 1.40 -43.28 13.02
C PHE A 466 1.97 -44.63 12.60
N SER A 467 1.14 -45.57 12.13
CA SER A 467 1.62 -46.88 11.66
C SER A 467 2.44 -46.77 10.37
N PHE A 468 2.10 -45.85 9.47
CA PHE A 468 2.85 -45.64 8.21
C PHE A 468 4.25 -45.06 8.44
N PHE A 469 4.40 -44.15 9.40
CA PHE A 469 5.71 -43.58 9.74
C PHE A 469 6.65 -44.60 10.40
N ILE A 470 6.12 -45.50 11.24
CA ILE A 470 6.94 -46.54 11.90
C ILE A 470 7.43 -47.61 10.91
N PHE A 471 6.60 -48.01 9.94
CA PHE A 471 7.03 -48.98 8.91
C PHE A 471 8.00 -48.40 7.88
N GLY A 472 7.94 -47.09 7.61
CA GLY A 472 8.90 -46.42 6.72
C GLY A 472 10.31 -46.30 7.29
N THR A 473 10.46 -46.25 8.63
CA THR A 473 11.76 -46.17 9.30
C THR A 473 12.42 -47.53 9.57
N LEU A 474 11.71 -48.65 9.34
CA LEU A 474 12.23 -50.02 9.53
C LEU A 474 12.70 -50.69 8.22
N PHE A 475 12.62 -49.98 7.09
CA PHE A 475 13.08 -50.45 5.77
C PHE A 475 14.09 -49.50 5.11
N TYR A 476 14.96 -48.88 5.91
CA TYR A 476 16.22 -48.28 5.44
C TYR A 476 17.41 -48.84 6.20
#